data_AF-A0A0H2RYL5-F1
#
_entry.id   AF-A0A0H2RYL5-F1
#
_cell.length_a   1.000
_cell.length_b   1.000
_cell.length_c   1.000
_cell.angle_alpha   90.00
_cell.angle_beta   90.00
_cell.angle_gamma   90.00
#
_symmetry.space_group_name_H-M   'P 1'
#
loop_
_entity.id
_entity.type
_entity.pdbx_description
1 polymer ?
#
loop_
_entity_poly.entity_id
_entity_poly.type
_entity_poly.pdbx_seq_one_letter_code
_entity_poly.pdbx_strand_id
1 'polypeptide(L)'
;PDQKTDVWAFGMTLLEILTLKVPYAHIISDGPVSKAILEGKPPVESFPVFVGSGDEPEKKIWELCKKCWSQEKKDRPSMDDVLR
;
A
#
# COMPACT_ATOMS: atom_id res chain seq x y z
N PRO A 1 8.48 -16.65 2.36
CA PRO A 1 8.74 -15.55 1.42
C PRO A 1 8.34 -15.97 -0.01
N ASP A 2 7.50 -15.17 -0.66
CA ASP A 2 7.10 -15.36 -2.07
C ASP A 2 7.00 -14.00 -2.77
N GLN A 3 7.06 -13.98 -4.10
CA GLN A 3 7.07 -12.74 -4.90
C GLN A 3 5.84 -11.85 -4.64
N LYS A 4 4.69 -12.42 -4.27
CA LYS A 4 3.46 -11.66 -3.98
C LYS A 4 3.50 -11.01 -2.61
N THR A 5 4.29 -11.54 -1.67
CA THR A 5 4.62 -10.85 -0.41
C THR A 5 5.53 -9.66 -0.66
N ASP A 6 6.51 -9.78 -1.56
CA ASP A 6 7.40 -8.65 -1.90
C ASP A 6 6.63 -7.52 -2.60
N VAL A 7 5.69 -7.84 -3.50
CA VAL A 7 4.77 -6.86 -4.12
C VAL A 7 3.91 -6.14 -3.07
N TRP A 8 3.44 -6.85 -2.05
CA TRP A 8 2.69 -6.24 -0.95
C TRP A 8 3.56 -5.23 -0.18
N ALA A 9 4.78 -5.61 0.17
CA ALA A 9 5.73 -4.73 0.86
C ALA A 9 6.11 -3.52 -0.02
N PHE A 10 6.27 -3.72 -1.32
CA PHE A 10 6.51 -2.64 -2.28
C PHE A 10 5.38 -1.60 -2.29
N GLY A 11 4.11 -2.04 -2.29
CA GLY A 11 2.96 -1.14 -2.15
C GLY A 11 2.99 -0.30 -0.87
N MET A 12 3.44 -0.89 0.23
CA MET A 12 3.65 -0.19 1.50
C MET A 12 4.75 0.87 1.40
N THR A 13 5.89 0.54 0.76
CA THR A 13 6.98 1.50 0.51
C THR A 13 6.53 2.66 -0.37
N LEU A 14 5.75 2.40 -1.42
CA LEU A 14 5.20 3.47 -2.27
C LEU A 14 4.29 4.41 -1.47
N LEU A 15 3.41 3.87 -0.63
CA LEU A 15 2.57 4.69 0.26
C LEU A 15 3.40 5.54 1.21
N GLU A 16 4.45 4.98 1.79
CA GLU A 16 5.36 5.71 2.65
C GLU A 16 6.04 6.87 1.91
N ILE A 17 6.49 6.65 0.68
CA ILE A 17 7.07 7.72 -0.16
C ILE A 17 6.04 8.82 -0.46
N LEU A 18 4.81 8.44 -0.81
CA LEU A 18 3.74 9.37 -1.18
C LEU A 18 3.28 10.28 -0.02
N THR A 19 3.35 9.76 1.21
CA THR A 19 2.76 10.40 2.39
C THR A 19 3.79 10.87 3.43
N LEU A 20 5.04 10.41 3.30
CA LEU A 20 6.10 10.51 4.31
C LEU A 20 5.69 9.98 5.69
N LYS A 21 4.74 9.03 5.71
CA LYS A 21 4.26 8.36 6.91
C LYS A 21 4.32 6.86 6.69
N VAL A 22 4.74 6.13 7.72
CA VAL A 22 4.69 4.68 7.68
C VAL A 22 3.26 4.16 7.48
N PRO A 23 3.06 3.03 6.79
CA PRO A 23 1.76 2.38 6.71
C PRO A 23 1.18 2.14 8.11
N TYR A 24 -0.14 2.30 8.27
CA TYR A 24 -0.82 2.17 9.56
C TYR A 24 -0.33 3.14 10.65
N ALA A 25 0.23 4.31 10.31
CA ALA A 25 0.73 5.30 11.28
C ALA A 25 -0.30 5.78 12.34
N HIS A 26 -1.59 5.50 12.16
CA HIS A 26 -2.65 5.79 13.14
C HIS A 26 -2.77 4.72 14.25
N ILE A 27 -2.09 3.58 14.10
CA ILE A 27 -2.09 2.46 15.04
C ILE A 27 -0.76 2.47 15.80
N ILE A 28 -0.83 2.51 17.13
CA ILE A 28 0.34 2.76 18.00
C ILE A 28 1.22 1.50 18.18
N SER A 29 0.69 0.30 17.96
CA SER A 29 1.39 -0.96 18.26
C SER A 29 1.18 -2.06 17.22
N ASP A 30 2.18 -2.93 17.11
CA ASP A 30 2.27 -3.97 16.07
C ASP A 30 1.18 -5.05 16.16
N GLY A 31 0.72 -5.37 17.37
CA GLY A 31 -0.34 -6.37 17.57
C GLY A 31 -1.65 -5.96 16.87
N PRO A 32 -2.19 -4.78 17.17
CA PRO A 32 -3.32 -4.20 16.44
C PRO A 32 -3.07 -4.01 14.93
N VAL A 33 -1.86 -3.67 14.48
CA VAL A 33 -1.52 -3.62 13.04
C VAL A 33 -1.66 -5.00 12.40
N SER A 34 -1.11 -6.04 13.04
CA SER A 34 -1.22 -7.42 12.58
C SER A 34 -2.69 -7.85 12.48
N LYS A 35 -3.50 -7.50 13.48
CA LYS A 35 -4.95 -7.75 13.45
C LYS A 35 -5.63 -7.02 12.29
N ALA A 36 -5.29 -5.75 12.04
CA ALA A 36 -5.85 -4.98 10.93
C ALA A 36 -5.51 -5.59 9.56
N ILE A 37 -4.28 -6.06 9.37
CA ILE A 37 -3.84 -6.76 8.15
C ILE A 37 -4.63 -8.06 7.97
N LEU A 38 -4.81 -8.85 9.04
CA LEU A 38 -5.60 -10.09 8.98
C LEU A 38 -7.07 -9.83 8.66
N GLU A 39 -7.63 -8.71 9.12
CA GLU A 39 -9.00 -8.27 8.82
C GLU A 39 -9.15 -7.60 7.44
N GLY A 40 -8.06 -7.46 6.67
CA GLY A 40 -8.08 -6.81 5.36
C GLY A 40 -8.29 -5.30 5.41
N LYS A 41 -8.01 -4.66 6.55
CA LYS A 41 -8.07 -3.20 6.69
C LYS A 41 -6.88 -2.56 5.97
N PRO A 42 -7.10 -1.51 5.16
CA PRO A 42 -6.02 -0.87 4.43
C PRO A 42 -5.09 -0.09 5.36
N PRO A 43 -3.84 0.19 4.93
CA PRO A 43 -2.86 0.97 5.71
C PRO A 43 -3.26 2.44 5.93
N VAL A 44 -4.17 2.96 5.10
CA VAL A 44 -4.76 4.30 5.20
C VAL A 44 -6.20 4.25 4.68
N GLU A 45 -7.10 4.99 5.32
CA GLU A 45 -8.55 4.89 5.05
C GLU A 45 -9.01 5.63 3.78
N SER A 46 -8.22 6.59 3.29
CA SER A 46 -8.60 7.42 2.14
C SER A 46 -7.39 7.87 1.34
N PHE A 47 -7.64 8.47 0.16
CA PHE A 47 -6.63 9.13 -0.65
C PHE A 47 -5.86 10.13 0.23
N PRO A 48 -4.58 9.88 0.53
CA PRO A 48 -3.88 10.68 1.51
C PRO A 48 -3.64 12.10 0.99
N VAL A 49 -3.39 13.03 1.90
CA VAL A 49 -2.80 14.32 1.50
C VAL A 49 -1.36 14.02 1.07
N PHE A 50 -1.13 14.08 -0.23
CA PHE A 50 0.20 13.89 -0.80
C PHE A 50 1.07 15.11 -0.50
N VAL A 51 2.37 14.90 -0.43
CA VAL A 51 3.34 16.00 -0.34
C VAL A 51 3.40 16.81 -1.66
N GLY A 52 2.84 16.28 -2.75
CA GLY A 52 2.73 16.91 -4.06
C GLY A 52 1.36 17.55 -4.37
N SER A 53 1.15 17.91 -5.64
CA SER A 53 -0.09 18.53 -6.14
C SER A 53 -1.30 17.60 -6.12
N GLY A 54 -1.08 16.29 -5.97
CA GLY A 54 -2.16 15.28 -6.04
C GLY A 54 -2.68 15.09 -7.46
N ASP A 55 -1.81 15.30 -8.45
CA ASP A 55 -2.14 15.22 -9.87
C ASP A 55 -2.27 13.76 -10.33
N GLU A 56 -2.46 13.59 -11.64
CA GLU A 56 -2.66 12.29 -12.27
C GLU A 56 -1.58 11.23 -11.95
N PRO A 57 -0.27 11.57 -11.85
CA PRO A 57 0.76 10.59 -11.46
C PRO A 57 0.54 10.02 -10.06
N GLU A 58 0.27 10.85 -9.06
CA GLU A 58 0.03 10.42 -7.68
C GLU A 58 -1.23 9.57 -7.57
N LYS A 59 -2.28 9.90 -8.34
CA LYS A 59 -3.48 9.06 -8.44
C LYS A 59 -3.16 7.67 -9.00
N LYS A 60 -2.35 7.59 -10.07
CA LYS A 60 -1.93 6.30 -10.64
C LYS A 60 -1.09 5.48 -9.66
N ILE A 61 -0.15 6.11 -8.96
CA ILE A 61 0.66 5.45 -7.94
C ILE A 61 -0.23 4.98 -6.78
N TRP A 62 -1.22 5.78 -6.36
CA TRP A 62 -2.19 5.37 -5.34
C TRP A 62 -3.01 4.15 -5.75
N GLU A 63 -3.53 4.12 -6.99
CA GLU A 63 -4.24 2.95 -7.52
C GLU A 63 -3.33 1.71 -7.57
N LEU A 64 -2.05 1.90 -7.92
CA LEU A 64 -1.05 0.84 -7.88
C LEU A 64 -0.82 0.33 -6.45
N CYS A 65 -0.66 1.22 -5.46
CA CYS A 65 -0.54 0.84 -4.05
C CYS A 65 -1.70 -0.05 -3.60
N LYS A 66 -2.94 0.35 -3.94
CA LYS A 66 -4.14 -0.45 -3.62
C LYS A 66 -4.12 -1.86 -4.19
N LYS A 67 -3.64 -2.02 -5.43
CA LYS A 67 -3.50 -3.35 -6.06
C LYS A 67 -2.39 -4.17 -5.39
N CYS A 68 -1.28 -3.52 -5.02
CA CYS A 68 -0.15 -4.19 -4.38
C CYS A 68 -0.53 -4.79 -3.02
N TRP A 69 -1.35 -4.11 -2.21
CA TRP A 69 -1.79 -4.62 -0.91
C TRP A 69 -3.13 -5.34 -0.88
N SER A 70 -3.64 -5.83 -2.02
CA SER A 70 -4.82 -6.69 -2.06
C SER A 70 -4.69 -7.86 -1.07
N GLN A 71 -5.78 -8.13 -0.33
CA GLN A 71 -5.80 -9.19 0.68
C GLN A 71 -5.45 -10.54 0.07
N GLU A 72 -6.11 -10.87 -1.04
CA GLU A 72 -5.85 -12.06 -1.83
C GLU A 72 -4.55 -11.94 -2.61
N LYS A 73 -3.60 -12.86 -2.35
CA LYS A 73 -2.27 -12.86 -3.00
C LYS A 73 -2.35 -12.88 -4.53
N LYS A 74 -3.34 -13.59 -5.09
CA LYS A 74 -3.55 -13.73 -6.53
C LYS A 74 -3.95 -12.41 -7.21
N ASP A 75 -4.55 -11.49 -6.47
CA ASP A 75 -5.08 -10.22 -6.99
C ASP A 75 -4.00 -9.12 -7.00
N ARG A 76 -2.85 -9.38 -6.38
CA ARG A 76 -1.68 -8.49 -6.44
C ARG A 76 -1.03 -8.61 -7.83
N PRO A 77 -0.51 -7.53 -8.41
CA PRO A 77 0.19 -7.57 -9.69
C PRO A 77 1.48 -8.40 -9.61
N SER A 78 2.07 -8.75 -10.76
CA SER A 78 3.50 -9.09 -10.83
C SER A 78 4.32 -7.81 -10.94
N MET A 79 5.62 -7.85 -10.64
CA MET A 79 6.48 -6.67 -10.86
C MET A 79 6.56 -6.25 -12.33
N ASP A 80 6.39 -7.18 -13.27
CA ASP A 80 6.29 -6.85 -14.70
C ASP A 80 5.02 -6.06 -15.02
N ASP A 81 3.90 -6.36 -14.34
CA ASP A 81 2.66 -5.58 -14.48
C ASP A 81 2.78 -4.18 -13.87
N VAL A 82 3.64 -4.01 -12.85
CA VAL A 82 3.90 -2.71 -12.22
C VAL A 82 4.65 -1.75 -13.16
N LEU A 83 5.47 -2.28 -14.06
CA LEU A 83 6.30 -1.49 -14.98
C LEU A 83 5.58 -1.06 -16.27
N ARG A 84 4.35 -1.53 -16.49
CA ARG A 84 3.54 -1.27 -17.69
C ARG A 84 2.57 -0.11 -17.50
#